data_AF-L0D7A1-F1
#
_entry.id   AF-L0D7A1-F1
#
_cell.length_a   1.000
_cell.length_b   1.000
_cell.length_c   1.000
_cell.angle_alpha   90.00
_cell.angle_beta   90.00
_cell.angle_gamma   90.00
#
_symmetry.space_group_name_H-M   'P 1'
#
loop_
_entity.id
_entity.type
_entity.pdbx_description
1 polymer ?
#
loop_
_entity_poly.entity_id
_entity_poly.type
_entity_poly.pdbx_seq_one_letter_code
_entity_poly.pdbx_strand_id
1 'polypeptide(L)'
;MYSNNRPALNLNLKLKNEGTAALKILNIDGGCSCRKVDHANIPATVSSGGEAVFKVELQNKGGFENQIFQFHIQLNDKKITVAAPLFALPDHFVSPSTLTFNLIEHGINAPLEFTHREVFDEQKIPAECSVNTSPALKASKLNSVLGKVTRGERLAFRDTTYSLLVIDPSYGNHKESLRLQQGANNTAFEVPVLWTRSEFLESIPKRVLLKEDPMRIFLRCPDDKVEFTHILSHQIGVRAFV
;
A
#
# COMPACT_ATOMS: atom_id res chain seq x y z
N MET A 1 14.47 -9.12 13.05
CA MET A 1 15.06 -9.88 11.92
C MET A 1 14.05 -9.89 10.78
N TYR A 2 14.39 -9.31 9.62
CA TYR A 2 13.53 -9.43 8.44
C TYR A 2 13.62 -10.88 7.94
N SER A 3 12.49 -11.57 7.84
CA SER A 3 12.43 -12.92 7.26
C SER A 3 12.97 -12.88 5.83
N ASN A 4 13.99 -13.72 5.54
CA ASN A 4 14.63 -13.86 4.23
C ASN A 4 13.74 -14.58 3.19
N ASN A 5 12.49 -14.93 3.53
CA ASN A 5 11.53 -15.59 2.63
C ASN A 5 10.47 -14.62 2.10
N ARG A 6 10.84 -13.37 1.82
CA ARG A 6 9.91 -12.43 1.17
C ARG A 6 9.94 -12.68 -0.35
N PRO A 7 8.79 -13.01 -0.98
CA PRO A 7 8.70 -13.24 -2.41
C PRO A 7 9.29 -12.10 -3.24
N ALA A 8 10.07 -12.45 -4.26
CA ALA A 8 10.57 -11.49 -5.25
C ALA A 8 9.44 -11.05 -6.20
N LEU A 9 9.44 -9.77 -6.57
CA LEU A 9 8.52 -9.22 -7.56
C LEU A 9 9.25 -9.08 -8.90
N ASN A 10 8.78 -9.78 -9.93
CA ASN A 10 9.34 -9.70 -11.27
C ASN A 10 8.52 -8.72 -12.11
N LEU A 11 9.20 -7.76 -12.73
CA LEU A 11 8.64 -6.66 -13.50
C LEU A 11 9.32 -6.57 -14.87
N ASN A 12 8.62 -5.96 -15.83
CA ASN A 12 9.20 -5.51 -17.09
C ASN A 12 9.34 -3.98 -17.06
N LEU A 13 10.58 -3.49 -17.16
CA LEU A 13 10.91 -2.08 -17.40
C LEU A 13 10.93 -1.84 -18.91
N LYS A 14 10.03 -0.98 -19.40
CA LYS A 14 9.98 -0.62 -20.82
C LYS A 14 10.61 0.75 -21.03
N LEU A 15 11.56 0.81 -21.96
CA LEU A 15 12.21 2.04 -22.38
C LEU A 15 11.86 2.31 -23.84
N LYS A 16 11.21 3.45 -24.10
CA LYS A 16 10.84 3.90 -25.44
C LYS A 16 11.77 5.02 -25.88
N ASN A 17 12.31 4.92 -27.09
CA ASN A 17 13.14 5.97 -27.68
C ASN A 17 12.27 6.90 -28.51
N GLU A 18 11.92 8.06 -27.96
CA GLU A 18 11.18 9.10 -28.67
C GLU A 18 12.10 10.12 -29.38
N GLY A 19 13.42 9.93 -29.27
CA GLY A 19 14.39 10.70 -30.01
C GLY A 19 14.48 10.29 -31.47
N THR A 20 15.09 11.13 -32.28
CA THR A 20 15.26 10.89 -33.73
C THR A 20 16.44 10.00 -34.07
N ALA A 21 17.37 9.78 -33.14
CA ALA A 21 18.56 8.94 -33.30
C ALA A 21 18.46 7.65 -32.48
N ALA A 22 19.13 6.59 -32.94
CA ALA A 22 19.20 5.35 -32.19
C ALA A 22 19.96 5.54 -30.87
N LEU A 23 19.41 5.02 -29.79
CA LEU A 23 20.04 5.01 -28.47
C LEU A 23 20.71 3.66 -28.24
N LYS A 24 21.95 3.66 -27.76
CA LYS A 24 22.57 2.44 -27.27
C LYS A 24 22.72 2.52 -25.76
N ILE A 25 22.09 1.56 -25.11
CA ILE A 25 22.02 1.36 -23.67
C ILE A 25 23.19 0.47 -23.31
N LEU A 26 24.12 1.00 -22.52
CA LEU A 26 25.33 0.30 -22.09
C LEU A 26 25.17 -0.34 -20.71
N ASN A 27 24.35 0.25 -19.85
CA ASN A 27 24.07 -0.27 -18.52
C ASN A 27 22.75 0.26 -17.97
N ILE A 28 22.11 -0.48 -17.07
CA ILE A 28 20.96 -0.03 -16.28
C ILE A 28 21.21 -0.42 -14.82
N ASP A 29 21.23 0.57 -13.94
CA ASP A 29 21.40 0.39 -12.50
C ASP A 29 20.09 0.74 -11.78
N GLY A 30 19.57 -0.20 -10.98
CA GLY A 30 18.37 0.00 -10.16
C GLY A 30 18.55 0.88 -8.93
N GLY A 31 19.79 1.32 -8.64
CA GLY A 31 20.13 2.26 -7.57
C GLY A 31 20.03 1.70 -6.14
N CYS A 32 19.62 0.43 -5.97
CA CYS A 32 19.53 -0.27 -4.69
C CYS A 32 19.85 -1.74 -4.91
N SER A 33 20.57 -2.38 -3.98
CA SER A 33 20.85 -3.82 -4.00
C SER A 33 19.58 -4.69 -3.96
N CYS A 34 18.48 -4.12 -3.49
CA CYS A 34 17.15 -4.71 -3.50
C CYS A 34 16.49 -4.76 -4.89
N ARG A 35 17.16 -4.27 -5.95
CA ARG A 35 16.63 -4.19 -7.31
C ARG A 35 17.67 -4.74 -8.27
N LYS A 36 17.36 -5.85 -8.92
CA LYS A 36 18.24 -6.49 -9.89
C LYS A 36 17.64 -6.34 -11.28
N VAL A 37 18.37 -5.72 -12.18
CA VAL A 37 18.01 -5.67 -13.59
C VAL A 37 18.63 -6.88 -14.27
N ASP A 38 17.93 -7.51 -15.19
CA ASP A 38 18.48 -8.56 -16.03
C ASP A 38 19.35 -7.93 -17.14
N HIS A 39 20.65 -8.21 -17.08
CA HIS A 39 21.63 -7.68 -18.03
C HIS A 39 21.87 -8.59 -19.23
N ALA A 40 21.14 -9.70 -19.40
CA ALA A 40 21.34 -10.64 -20.51
C ALA A 40 21.23 -9.97 -21.90
N ASN A 41 20.42 -8.92 -22.01
CA ASN A 41 20.20 -8.17 -23.26
C ASN A 41 20.91 -6.80 -23.27
N ILE A 42 21.92 -6.58 -22.41
CA ILE A 42 22.71 -5.34 -22.36
C ILE A 42 24.14 -5.65 -22.85
N PRO A 43 24.72 -4.86 -23.78
CA PRO A 43 24.20 -3.61 -24.32
C PRO A 43 23.06 -3.82 -25.33
N ALA A 44 22.09 -2.90 -25.33
CA ALA A 44 20.96 -2.90 -26.25
C ALA A 44 21.00 -1.67 -27.16
N THR A 45 20.53 -1.80 -28.40
CA THR A 45 20.31 -0.66 -29.30
C THR A 45 18.82 -0.50 -29.55
N VAL A 46 18.30 0.70 -29.32
CA VAL A 46 16.89 1.07 -29.50
C VAL A 46 16.80 2.11 -30.61
N SER A 47 16.27 1.72 -31.77
CA SER A 47 16.03 2.62 -32.89
C SER A 47 15.10 3.78 -32.50
N SER A 48 15.12 4.86 -33.29
CA SER A 48 14.12 5.94 -33.18
C SER A 48 12.70 5.38 -33.26
N GLY A 49 11.83 5.77 -32.33
CA GLY A 49 10.47 5.23 -32.16
C GLY A 49 10.40 3.80 -31.61
N GLY A 50 11.55 3.15 -31.41
CA GLY A 50 11.66 1.77 -30.94
C GLY A 50 11.52 1.63 -29.43
N GLU A 51 11.42 0.38 -28.99
CA GLU A 51 11.20 0.01 -27.59
C GLU A 51 12.14 -1.12 -27.17
N ALA A 52 12.62 -1.07 -25.94
CA ALA A 52 13.34 -2.17 -25.29
C ALA A 52 12.69 -2.53 -23.96
N VAL A 53 12.69 -3.82 -23.64
CA VAL A 53 12.09 -4.36 -22.42
C VAL A 53 13.16 -5.11 -21.63
N PHE A 54 13.31 -4.74 -20.36
CA PHE A 54 14.27 -5.35 -19.44
C PHE A 54 13.53 -5.95 -18.26
N LYS A 55 13.89 -7.17 -17.86
CA LYS A 55 13.34 -7.79 -16.66
C LYS A 55 13.99 -7.15 -15.43
N VAL A 56 13.18 -6.89 -14.41
CA VAL A 56 13.63 -6.34 -13.13
C VAL A 56 13.05 -7.19 -12.00
N GLU A 57 13.90 -7.63 -11.10
CA GLU A 57 13.52 -8.35 -9.89
C GLU A 57 13.67 -7.42 -8.67
N LEU A 58 12.59 -7.21 -7.93
CA LEU A 58 12.61 -6.51 -6.65
C LEU A 58 12.65 -7.53 -5.50
N GLN A 59 13.75 -7.55 -4.76
CA GLN A 59 14.00 -8.47 -3.65
C GLN A 59 13.61 -7.85 -2.30
N ASN A 60 13.32 -8.70 -1.31
CA ASN A 60 13.08 -8.33 0.10
C ASN A 60 11.91 -7.35 0.35
N LYS A 61 10.96 -7.24 -0.57
CA LYS A 61 9.75 -6.44 -0.39
C LYS A 61 8.77 -7.18 0.50
N GLY A 62 8.53 -6.66 1.71
CA GLY A 62 7.53 -7.20 2.64
C GLY A 62 6.33 -6.31 2.87
N GLY A 63 6.23 -5.25 2.09
CA GLY A 63 5.08 -4.37 1.98
C GLY A 63 5.20 -3.70 0.62
N PHE A 64 4.24 -3.96 -0.27
CA PHE A 64 4.18 -3.27 -1.55
C PHE A 64 3.33 -2.03 -1.35
N GLU A 65 4.00 -0.95 -0.97
CA GLU A 65 3.42 0.40 -0.98
C GLU A 65 3.63 1.02 -2.36
N ASN A 66 2.83 2.03 -2.68
CA ASN A 66 3.08 2.86 -3.85
C ASN A 66 4.46 3.50 -3.72
N GLN A 67 5.33 3.26 -4.69
CA GLN A 67 6.71 3.74 -4.67
C GLN A 67 7.15 4.22 -6.03
N ILE A 68 8.00 5.24 -6.05
CA ILE A 68 8.67 5.71 -7.26
C ILE A 68 10.10 5.18 -7.22
N PHE A 69 10.44 4.31 -8.16
CA PHE A 69 11.79 3.79 -8.31
C PHE A 69 12.59 4.68 -9.24
N GLN A 70 13.88 4.83 -8.96
CA GLN A 70 14.80 5.54 -9.84
C GLN A 70 15.75 4.53 -10.46
N PHE A 71 15.88 4.57 -11.78
CA PHE A 71 16.84 3.79 -12.54
C PHE A 71 17.86 4.73 -13.16
N HIS A 72 19.12 4.36 -13.10
CA HIS A 72 20.20 5.07 -13.75
C HIS A 72 20.62 4.32 -15.01
N ILE A 73 20.38 4.93 -16.17
CA ILE A 73 20.66 4.31 -17.47
C ILE A 73 21.90 4.97 -18.05
N GLN A 74 22.93 4.16 -18.30
CA GLN A 74 24.11 4.61 -19.03
C GLN A 74 23.86 4.44 -20.52
N LEU A 75 23.86 5.56 -21.24
CA LEU A 75 23.86 5.61 -22.70
C LEU A 75 25.29 5.83 -23.21
N ASN A 76 25.45 5.88 -24.53
CA ASN A 76 26.75 6.07 -25.20
C ASN A 76 27.58 7.24 -24.67
N ASP A 77 26.94 8.40 -24.48
CA ASP A 77 27.57 9.69 -24.22
C ASP A 77 27.13 10.31 -22.89
N LYS A 78 26.09 9.76 -22.26
CA LYS A 78 25.50 10.33 -21.04
C LYS A 78 24.88 9.28 -20.13
N LYS A 79 24.74 9.65 -18.87
CA LYS A 79 23.95 8.92 -17.88
C LYS A 79 22.66 9.67 -17.63
N ILE A 80 21.53 8.98 -17.70
CA ILE A 80 20.22 9.55 -17.36
C ILE A 80 19.66 8.86 -16.12
N THR A 81 18.85 9.59 -15.36
CA THR A 81 18.07 9.02 -14.25
C THR A 81 16.62 9.11 -14.63
N VAL A 82 15.92 7.97 -14.59
CA VAL A 82 14.51 7.87 -14.93
C VAL A 82 13.74 7.38 -13.71
N ALA A 83 12.53 7.90 -13.54
CA ALA A 83 11.62 7.49 -12.47
C ALA A 83 10.57 6.53 -13.04
N ALA A 84 10.28 5.44 -12.33
CA ALA A 84 9.25 4.49 -12.69
C ALA A 84 8.35 4.25 -11.47
N PRO A 85 7.06 4.63 -11.53
CA PRO A 85 6.14 4.39 -10.44
C PRO A 85 5.68 2.92 -10.42
N LEU A 86 5.68 2.32 -9.24
CA LEU A 86 4.98 1.06 -8.96
C LEU A 86 3.73 1.39 -8.16
N PHE A 87 2.57 1.13 -8.76
CA PHE A 87 1.30 1.16 -8.05
C PHE A 87 0.98 -0.23 -7.55
N ALA A 88 0.95 -0.38 -6.23
CA ALA A 88 0.61 -1.61 -5.57
C ALA A 88 -0.69 -1.43 -4.80
N LEU A 89 -1.67 -2.25 -5.13
CA LEU A 89 -3.00 -2.27 -4.56
C LEU A 89 -3.16 -3.61 -3.84
N PRO A 90 -2.92 -3.67 -2.52
CA PRO A 90 -3.23 -4.89 -1.78
C PRO A 90 -4.72 -5.21 -1.92
N ASP A 91 -5.04 -6.51 -2.02
CA ASP A 91 -6.40 -7.05 -2.09
C ASP A 91 -7.22 -6.58 -0.89
N HIS A 92 -6.57 -6.34 0.25
CA HIS A 92 -7.18 -5.75 1.43
C HIS A 92 -6.31 -4.66 2.06
N PHE A 93 -6.94 -3.55 2.43
CA PHE A 93 -6.30 -2.44 3.12
C PHE A 93 -7.23 -1.85 4.18
N VAL A 94 -6.67 -1.38 5.30
CA VAL A 94 -7.44 -0.66 6.33
C VAL A 94 -6.89 0.74 6.51
N SER A 95 -7.81 1.71 6.55
CA SER A 95 -7.54 3.08 6.90
C SER A 95 -8.33 3.48 8.14
N PRO A 96 -7.66 3.95 9.21
CA PRO A 96 -6.21 3.99 9.39
C PRO A 96 -5.60 2.59 9.65
N SER A 97 -4.30 2.42 9.41
CA SER A 97 -3.58 1.14 9.58
C SER A 97 -3.36 0.74 11.06
N THR A 98 -3.71 1.63 11.98
CA THR A 98 -3.76 1.37 13.43
C THR A 98 -4.92 2.20 13.98
N LEU A 99 -5.72 1.58 14.86
CA LEU A 99 -6.88 2.20 15.46
C LEU A 99 -6.53 2.57 16.91
N THR A 100 -6.44 3.87 17.19
CA THR A 100 -6.07 4.37 18.51
C THR A 100 -7.20 5.22 19.08
N PHE A 101 -7.70 4.84 20.25
CA PHE A 101 -8.59 5.67 21.05
C PHE A 101 -7.78 6.38 22.13
N ASN A 102 -7.65 7.69 22.00
CA ASN A 102 -7.03 8.50 23.04
C ASN A 102 -8.07 8.77 24.13
N LEU A 103 -7.88 8.15 25.29
CA LEU A 103 -8.63 8.38 26.53
C LEU A 103 -10.15 8.14 26.41
N ILE A 104 -10.58 6.91 26.73
CA ILE A 104 -12.00 6.59 26.84
C ILE A 104 -12.42 6.79 28.30
N GLU A 105 -13.32 7.73 28.55
CA GLU A 105 -13.89 7.93 29.88
C GLU A 105 -14.79 6.74 30.28
N HIS A 106 -14.90 6.49 31.59
CA HIS A 106 -15.75 5.44 32.11
C HIS A 106 -17.21 5.63 31.69
N GLY A 107 -17.85 4.57 31.18
CA GLY A 107 -19.25 4.60 30.72
C GLY A 107 -19.47 5.27 29.36
N ILE A 108 -18.43 5.85 28.74
CA ILE A 108 -18.53 6.40 27.39
C ILE A 108 -18.19 5.34 26.35
N ASN A 109 -19.16 5.13 25.46
CA ASN A 109 -19.01 4.41 24.22
C ASN A 109 -18.43 5.39 23.18
N ALA A 110 -17.11 5.33 22.93
CA ALA A 110 -16.49 6.10 21.86
C ALA A 110 -16.52 5.27 20.58
N PRO A 111 -17.33 5.61 19.56
CA PRO A 111 -17.24 4.97 18.27
C PRO A 111 -16.04 5.55 17.50
N LEU A 112 -15.20 4.69 16.96
CA LEU A 112 -14.21 5.07 15.96
C LEU A 112 -14.58 4.43 14.63
N GLU A 113 -14.55 5.22 13.58
CA GLU A 113 -14.79 4.72 12.24
C GLU A 113 -13.48 4.31 11.58
N PHE A 114 -13.53 3.18 10.87
CA PHE A 114 -12.45 2.77 9.99
C PHE A 114 -13.01 2.26 8.68
N THR A 115 -12.23 2.41 7.63
CA THR A 115 -12.57 1.93 6.29
C THR A 115 -11.68 0.77 5.94
N HIS A 116 -12.31 -0.34 5.57
CA HIS A 116 -11.66 -1.48 4.95
C HIS A 116 -11.92 -1.43 3.45
N ARG A 117 -10.85 -1.37 2.66
CA ARG A 117 -10.88 -1.47 1.20
C ARG A 117 -10.56 -2.89 0.77
N GLU A 118 -11.40 -3.44 -0.10
CA GLU A 118 -11.15 -4.65 -0.86
C GLU A 118 -10.85 -4.27 -2.30
N VAL A 119 -9.78 -4.78 -2.90
CA VAL A 119 -9.48 -4.63 -4.32
C VAL A 119 -9.62 -5.99 -5.00
N PHE A 120 -10.45 -6.06 -6.03
CA PHE A 120 -10.77 -7.31 -6.71
C PHE A 120 -10.90 -7.14 -8.23
N ASP A 121 -10.94 -8.25 -8.96
CA ASP A 121 -11.18 -8.23 -10.41
C ASP A 121 -12.68 -8.00 -10.59
N GLU A 122 -13.09 -7.01 -11.38
CA GLU A 122 -14.50 -6.68 -11.61
C GLU A 122 -15.31 -7.89 -12.14
N GLN A 123 -14.65 -8.84 -12.80
CA GLN A 123 -15.27 -10.07 -13.28
C GLN A 123 -15.43 -11.17 -12.20
N LYS A 124 -14.86 -10.98 -11.01
CA LYS A 124 -14.93 -11.93 -9.90
C LYS A 124 -15.78 -11.35 -8.78
N ILE A 125 -16.77 -12.11 -8.33
CA ILE A 125 -17.51 -11.77 -7.11
C ILE A 125 -16.54 -11.95 -5.93
N PRO A 126 -16.19 -10.88 -5.19
CA PRO A 126 -15.31 -11.02 -4.04
C PRO A 126 -16.03 -11.85 -2.96
N ALA A 127 -15.28 -12.72 -2.30
CA ALA A 127 -15.77 -13.44 -1.12
C ALA A 127 -16.24 -12.42 -0.08
N GLU A 128 -17.32 -12.76 0.62
CA GLU A 128 -17.79 -11.91 1.72
C GLU A 128 -16.72 -11.88 2.83
N CYS A 129 -16.36 -10.68 3.23
CA CYS A 129 -15.46 -10.47 4.35
C CYS A 129 -16.24 -10.04 5.59
N SER A 130 -15.92 -10.66 6.73
CA SER A 130 -16.47 -10.31 8.03
C SER A 130 -15.36 -9.79 8.94
N VAL A 131 -15.70 -8.75 9.72
CA VAL A 131 -14.83 -8.24 10.76
C VAL A 131 -15.11 -9.02 12.04
N ASN A 132 -14.10 -9.72 12.54
CA ASN A 132 -14.12 -10.36 13.83
C ASN A 132 -13.36 -9.51 14.84
N THR A 133 -14.00 -9.29 15.99
CA THR A 133 -13.44 -8.55 17.11
C THR A 133 -13.28 -9.48 18.31
N SER A 134 -12.38 -9.12 19.23
CA SER A 134 -12.32 -9.76 20.53
C SER A 134 -13.52 -9.34 21.40
N PRO A 135 -13.81 -10.04 22.52
CA PRO A 135 -14.91 -9.70 23.41
C PRO A 135 -14.85 -8.29 24.03
N ALA A 136 -13.69 -7.63 23.98
CA ALA A 136 -13.49 -6.25 24.42
C ALA A 136 -14.00 -5.20 23.41
N LEU A 137 -14.32 -5.62 22.18
CA LEU A 137 -14.62 -4.78 21.05
C LEU A 137 -15.88 -5.24 20.33
N LYS A 138 -16.64 -4.30 19.77
CA LYS A 138 -17.79 -4.57 18.90
C LYS A 138 -17.66 -3.75 17.62
N ALA A 139 -17.51 -4.42 16.48
CA ALA A 139 -17.56 -3.77 15.17
C ALA A 139 -18.97 -3.89 14.58
N SER A 140 -19.47 -2.81 13.97
CA SER A 140 -20.72 -2.78 13.23
C SER A 140 -20.48 -2.17 11.85
N LYS A 141 -20.93 -2.86 10.80
CA LYS A 141 -20.86 -2.35 9.42
C LYS A 141 -21.82 -1.17 9.28
N LEU A 142 -21.32 -0.03 8.80
CA LEU A 142 -22.10 1.19 8.59
C LEU A 142 -22.58 1.28 7.13
N ASN A 143 -21.63 1.28 6.19
CA ASN A 143 -21.93 1.42 4.77
C ASN A 143 -20.91 0.66 3.92
N SER A 144 -21.22 0.52 2.63
CA SER A 144 -20.28 -0.01 1.66
C SER A 144 -20.45 0.69 0.32
N VAL A 145 -19.34 1.10 -0.28
CA VAL A 145 -19.28 1.83 -1.55
C VAL A 145 -18.44 1.03 -2.53
N LEU A 146 -18.96 0.85 -3.73
CA LEU A 146 -18.24 0.25 -4.85
C LEU A 146 -17.69 1.32 -5.76
N GLY A 147 -16.49 1.09 -6.30
CA GLY A 147 -15.87 1.98 -7.27
C GLY A 147 -14.91 1.25 -8.20
N LYS A 148 -14.36 2.00 -9.16
CA LYS A 148 -13.35 1.51 -10.10
C LYS A 148 -11.98 2.08 -9.77
N VAL A 149 -10.94 1.27 -9.92
CA VAL A 149 -9.57 1.74 -9.80
C VAL A 149 -9.21 2.50 -11.08
N THR A 150 -8.89 3.78 -10.96
CA THR A 150 -8.64 4.67 -12.11
C THR A 150 -7.55 4.16 -13.05
N ARG A 151 -6.54 3.47 -12.50
CA ARG A 151 -5.44 2.85 -13.24
C ARG A 151 -5.57 1.33 -13.14
N GLY A 152 -6.69 0.78 -13.61
CA GLY A 152 -6.96 -0.64 -13.49
C GLY A 152 -8.24 -1.02 -14.21
N GLU A 153 -8.16 -1.24 -15.53
CA GLU A 153 -9.33 -1.46 -16.39
C GLU A 153 -10.23 -2.62 -15.94
N ARG A 154 -9.65 -3.58 -15.21
CA ARG A 154 -10.36 -4.75 -14.68
C ARG A 154 -10.45 -4.77 -13.16
N LEU A 155 -10.04 -3.69 -12.49
CA LEU A 155 -9.99 -3.62 -11.04
C LEU A 155 -11.12 -2.76 -10.50
N ALA A 156 -11.92 -3.37 -9.65
CA ALA A 156 -12.89 -2.68 -8.82
C ALA A 156 -12.40 -2.66 -7.37
N PHE A 157 -12.96 -1.73 -6.60
CA PHE A 157 -12.79 -1.72 -5.16
C PHE A 157 -14.12 -1.66 -4.44
N ARG A 158 -14.13 -2.16 -3.21
CA ARG A 158 -15.21 -1.99 -2.24
C ARG A 158 -14.64 -1.38 -0.98
N ASP A 159 -15.10 -0.20 -0.64
CA ASP A 159 -14.82 0.43 0.65
C ASP A 159 -15.97 0.14 1.58
N THR A 160 -15.69 -0.53 2.70
CA THR A 160 -16.67 -0.80 3.74
C THR A 160 -16.26 -0.04 5.00
N THR A 161 -17.14 0.84 5.48
CA THR A 161 -16.91 1.60 6.72
C THR A 161 -17.56 0.85 7.87
N TYR A 162 -16.82 0.76 8.96
CA TYR A 162 -17.24 0.11 10.20
C TYR A 162 -17.15 1.12 11.35
N SER A 163 -18.12 1.04 12.26
CA SER A 163 -18.02 1.65 13.59
C SER A 163 -17.47 0.62 14.55
N LEU A 164 -16.38 0.96 15.24
CA LEU A 164 -15.77 0.16 16.28
C LEU A 164 -16.10 0.76 17.64
N LEU A 165 -16.65 -0.07 18.52
CA LEU A 165 -17.00 0.30 19.88
C LEU A 165 -16.18 -0.51 20.88
N VAL A 166 -15.58 0.16 21.87
CA VAL A 166 -14.94 -0.50 23.02
C VAL A 166 -15.99 -0.82 24.08
N ILE A 167 -16.16 -2.11 24.38
CA ILE A 167 -17.11 -2.62 25.38
C ILE A 167 -16.42 -3.09 26.67
N ASP A 168 -15.08 -3.14 26.68
CA ASP A 168 -14.31 -3.46 27.88
C ASP A 168 -14.40 -2.35 28.94
N PRO A 169 -14.91 -2.64 30.15
CA PRO A 169 -15.03 -1.66 31.23
C PRO A 169 -13.73 -1.46 32.03
N SER A 170 -12.70 -2.28 31.83
CA SER A 170 -11.49 -2.29 32.66
C SER A 170 -10.58 -1.09 32.43
N TYR A 171 -9.94 -0.61 33.50
CA TYR A 171 -9.01 0.53 33.48
C TYR A 171 -7.62 0.13 32.99
N GLY A 172 -6.86 1.11 32.52
CA GLY A 172 -5.47 0.96 32.08
C GLY A 172 -5.29 1.04 30.57
N ASN A 173 -4.12 0.58 30.11
CA ASN A 173 -3.76 0.52 28.70
C ASN A 173 -4.08 -0.86 28.16
N HIS A 174 -4.73 -0.89 27.01
CA HIS A 174 -5.24 -2.10 26.38
C HIS A 174 -4.74 -2.23 24.95
N LYS A 175 -4.59 -3.48 24.54
CA LYS A 175 -4.18 -3.84 23.19
C LYS A 175 -4.96 -5.07 22.74
N GLU A 176 -5.72 -4.91 21.67
CA GLU A 176 -6.44 -5.98 21.00
C GLU A 176 -6.11 -6.02 19.51
N SER A 177 -6.67 -7.01 18.83
CA SER A 177 -6.57 -7.19 17.40
C SER A 177 -7.96 -7.25 16.76
N LEU A 178 -8.15 -6.48 15.70
CA LEU A 178 -9.26 -6.62 14.76
C LEU A 178 -8.82 -7.53 13.62
N ARG A 179 -9.57 -8.59 13.36
CA ARG A 179 -9.26 -9.55 12.29
C ARG A 179 -10.32 -9.49 11.22
N LEU A 180 -9.91 -9.30 9.98
CA LEU A 180 -10.81 -9.53 8.86
C LEU A 180 -10.69 -10.98 8.40
N GLN A 181 -11.81 -11.68 8.36
CA GLN A 181 -11.90 -13.02 7.81
C GLN A 181 -12.50 -12.98 6.41
N GLN A 182 -11.89 -13.74 5.51
CA GLN A 182 -12.40 -14.01 4.17
C GLN A 182 -12.81 -15.48 4.11
N GLY A 183 -14.12 -15.75 4.17
CA GLY A 183 -14.63 -17.11 4.36
C GLY A 183 -14.33 -17.68 5.76
N ALA A 184 -14.56 -18.98 5.95
CA ALA A 184 -14.67 -19.56 7.30
C ALA A 184 -13.40 -19.52 8.16
N ASN A 185 -12.19 -19.55 7.56
CA ASN A 185 -10.94 -19.70 8.32
C ASN A 185 -9.74 -18.90 7.78
N ASN A 186 -9.88 -18.12 6.70
CA ASN A 186 -8.75 -17.36 6.15
C ASN A 186 -8.73 -15.95 6.74
N THR A 187 -7.68 -15.60 7.49
CA THR A 187 -7.51 -14.23 7.99
C THR A 187 -6.86 -13.39 6.91
N ALA A 188 -7.62 -12.45 6.34
CA ALA A 188 -7.17 -11.55 5.30
C ALA A 188 -6.19 -10.50 5.83
N PHE A 189 -6.43 -9.96 7.03
CA PHE A 189 -5.48 -9.12 7.76
C PHE A 189 -5.80 -9.06 9.26
N GLU A 190 -4.85 -8.55 10.03
CA GLU A 190 -4.98 -8.23 11.45
C GLU A 190 -4.49 -6.80 11.72
N VAL A 191 -5.32 -5.97 12.36
CA VAL A 191 -4.98 -4.59 12.73
C VAL A 191 -5.00 -4.44 14.25
N PRO A 192 -3.94 -3.87 14.87
CA PRO A 192 -3.94 -3.61 16.29
C PRO A 192 -4.91 -2.47 16.64
N VAL A 193 -5.65 -2.66 17.72
CA VAL A 193 -6.52 -1.66 18.34
C VAL A 193 -5.95 -1.35 19.72
N LEU A 194 -5.66 -0.07 19.95
CA LEU A 194 -5.08 0.43 21.19
C LEU A 194 -6.03 1.41 21.85
N TRP A 195 -6.25 1.27 23.16
CA TRP A 195 -6.98 2.27 23.92
C TRP A 195 -6.48 2.37 25.35
N THR A 196 -6.76 3.51 25.97
CA THR A 196 -6.54 3.74 27.40
C THR A 196 -7.87 4.13 28.03
N ARG A 197 -8.25 3.43 29.11
CA ARG A 197 -9.41 3.79 29.94
C ARG A 197 -8.92 4.24 31.30
N SER A 198 -9.26 5.48 31.69
CA SER A 198 -8.88 6.05 32.98
C SER A 198 -10.09 6.16 33.91
N GLU A 199 -9.85 6.07 35.21
CA GLU A 199 -10.82 6.56 36.20
C GLU A 199 -11.01 8.06 36.01
N PHE A 200 -12.26 8.51 36.01
CA PHE A 200 -12.56 9.93 36.02
C PHE A 200 -12.29 10.47 37.43
N LEU A 201 -11.19 11.21 37.61
CA LEU A 201 -10.93 11.97 38.83
C LEU A 201 -11.45 13.41 38.62
N GLU A 202 -12.33 13.88 39.50
CA GLU A 202 -13.21 15.05 39.39
C GLU A 202 -12.66 16.41 38.83
N SER A 203 -13.59 17.07 38.11
CA SER A 203 -14.05 18.49 38.09
C SER A 203 -13.12 19.73 38.01
N ILE A 204 -11.81 19.62 37.75
CA ILE A 204 -11.00 20.83 37.45
C ILE A 204 -10.13 20.63 36.19
N PRO A 205 -10.36 21.38 35.09
CA PRO A 205 -9.55 21.25 33.89
C PRO A 205 -8.16 21.82 34.13
N LYS A 206 -7.15 20.97 34.33
CA LYS A 206 -5.74 21.39 34.25
C LYS A 206 -5.29 21.33 32.78
N ARG A 207 -5.38 22.51 32.14
CA ARG A 207 -4.71 22.90 30.88
C ARG A 207 -5.03 22.05 29.65
N VAL A 208 -5.83 22.64 28.75
CA VAL A 208 -5.88 22.25 27.34
C VAL A 208 -4.54 22.61 26.70
N LEU A 209 -3.77 21.60 26.29
CA LEU A 209 -2.64 21.76 25.38
C LEU A 209 -3.17 21.69 23.95
N LEU A 210 -3.31 22.84 23.31
CA LEU A 210 -3.42 22.90 21.85
C LEU A 210 -2.02 22.63 21.27
N LYS A 211 -1.85 21.49 20.60
CA LYS A 211 -0.68 21.27 19.76
C LYS A 211 -0.96 21.84 18.37
N GLU A 212 -0.15 22.81 17.98
CA GLU A 212 -0.03 23.27 16.59
C GLU A 212 0.86 22.30 15.81
N ASP A 213 0.43 21.89 14.62
CA ASP A 213 1.36 21.63 13.52
C ASP A 213 0.64 21.72 12.16
N PRO A 214 1.17 22.48 11.18
CA PRO A 214 0.61 22.54 9.83
C PRO A 214 1.17 21.41 8.96
N MET A 215 0.30 20.72 8.23
CA MET A 215 0.76 19.83 7.15
C MET A 215 0.90 20.60 5.83
N ARG A 216 2.13 20.63 5.29
CA ARG A 216 2.42 20.96 3.90
C ARG A 216 2.38 19.69 3.05
N ILE A 217 1.77 19.75 1.87
CA ILE A 217 2.02 18.75 0.81
C ILE A 217 2.49 19.48 -0.44
N PHE A 218 3.66 19.09 -0.92
CA PHE A 218 4.27 19.55 -2.15
C PHE A 218 3.62 18.85 -3.36
N LEU A 219 3.30 19.62 -4.40
CA LEU A 219 3.00 19.11 -5.73
C LEU A 219 4.27 18.52 -6.36
N ARG A 220 4.17 17.36 -7.00
CA ARG A 220 5.14 16.92 -8.02
C ARG A 220 4.44 16.28 -9.21
N CYS A 221 4.76 16.82 -10.37
CA CYS A 221 4.45 16.26 -11.69
C CYS A 221 5.33 15.03 -11.92
N PRO A 222 4.80 13.85 -12.29
CA PRO A 222 5.64 12.77 -12.81
C PRO A 222 5.92 13.02 -14.30
N ASP A 223 7.20 13.10 -14.64
CA ASP A 223 7.70 12.95 -16.01
C ASP A 223 7.21 11.59 -16.56
N ASP A 224 6.59 11.60 -17.72
CA ASP A 224 5.85 10.51 -18.40
C ASP A 224 6.74 9.53 -19.19
N LYS A 225 8.05 9.55 -18.94
CA LYS A 225 9.03 9.03 -19.91
C LYS A 225 9.48 7.59 -19.68
N VAL A 226 9.09 6.95 -18.57
CA VAL A 226 9.41 5.54 -18.26
C VAL A 226 8.31 4.92 -17.42
N GLU A 227 7.88 3.71 -17.82
CA GLU A 227 6.81 2.97 -17.17
C GLU A 227 7.27 1.52 -16.95
N PHE A 228 6.92 0.92 -15.80
CA PHE A 228 6.81 -0.54 -15.81
C PHE A 228 5.63 -0.87 -16.73
N THR A 229 5.61 -2.04 -17.35
CA THR A 229 4.46 -2.33 -18.26
C THR A 229 3.80 -3.64 -17.95
N HIS A 230 4.49 -4.49 -17.20
CA HIS A 230 3.93 -5.77 -16.84
C HIS A 230 4.55 -6.27 -15.56
N ILE A 231 3.69 -6.80 -14.70
CA ILE A 231 4.05 -7.41 -13.43
C ILE A 231 3.92 -8.91 -13.63
N LEU A 232 5.07 -9.58 -13.75
CA LEU A 232 5.15 -10.98 -14.15
C LEU A 232 4.74 -11.92 -13.01
N SER A 233 4.88 -11.48 -11.77
CA SER A 233 4.50 -12.25 -10.59
C SER A 233 4.20 -11.30 -9.43
N HIS A 234 3.16 -11.56 -8.65
CA HIS A 234 2.81 -10.81 -7.44
C HIS A 234 2.63 -11.74 -6.23
N GLN A 235 2.67 -11.20 -5.01
CA GLN A 235 2.28 -11.97 -3.83
C GLN A 235 0.78 -12.23 -3.82
N ILE A 236 0.37 -13.30 -3.13
CA ILE A 236 -1.04 -13.53 -2.81
C ILE A 236 -1.53 -12.28 -2.06
N GLY A 237 -2.66 -11.70 -2.47
CA GLY A 237 -3.17 -10.52 -1.80
C GLY A 237 -2.67 -9.18 -2.37
N VAL A 238 -1.92 -9.14 -3.47
CA VAL A 238 -1.44 -7.88 -4.06
C VAL A 238 -1.72 -7.86 -5.54
N ARG A 239 -2.51 -6.88 -5.98
CA ARG A 239 -2.67 -6.52 -7.38
C ARG A 239 -1.77 -5.34 -7.65
N ALA A 240 -1.06 -5.39 -8.75
CA ALA A 240 -0.27 -4.25 -9.14
C ALA A 240 -0.57 -3.97 -10.61
N PHE A 241 -0.66 -2.69 -10.92
CA PHE A 241 -0.99 -2.18 -12.23
C PHE A 241 0.10 -1.20 -12.62
N VAL A 242 0.38 -1.13 -13.92
CA VAL A 242 1.19 -0.05 -14.45
C VAL A 242 0.39 0.71 -15.48
#